data_AF-A0A7S4RSP7-F1
#
_entry.id   AF-A0A7S4RSP7-F1
#
_cell.length_a   1.000
_cell.length_b   1.000
_cell.length_c   1.000
_cell.angle_alpha   90.00
_cell.angle_beta   90.00
_cell.angle_gamma   90.00
#
_symmetry.space_group_name_H-M   'P 1'
#
loop_
_entity.id
_entity.type
_entity.pdbx_description
1 polymer ?
#
loop_
_entity_poly.entity_id
_entity_poly.type
_entity_poly.pdbx_seq_one_letter_code
_entity_poly.pdbx_strand_id
1 'polypeptide(L)'
;PPPAEWAAMRSSDAVPPEWAALESDAEPGGGARPEEQAVIPRGGARALGGRRPCGGTRGAVFASLGLAAAGACVGAWGARGAWPSSPVPGAAAAAARSRAPPSERAGPRGRAVGSGRTAVGAEADTPARAPGTHSSMPAAGGLADGFCGISANPSLCGKNLAYLSSLSPEGAASIFCKELSGEDPCSLSMLDEDFGLGKDPSRCNTSPGVIFLWDHPGAEADETGGHAGEFGDSQCGTAENPLGCEAWAAATWRRYVDKWLPQLTLARKIGVRVTSPRFQGESVLEQFAAFFAACPECSRSGSRYYIDILAFNAWVVSPRHDNEAMAASVARIRSVARELKRLYGGRPVALANFGSRGARAASLQAEAIERSGLFARGGSALDAAYYFAAVDFRTVHNFLEEVVEEGPRRGATLGQVLLDVCGSSARKAG
;
A
#
# COMPACT_ATOMS: atom_id res chain seq x y z
N PRO A 1 -10.00 28.67 11.40
CA PRO A 1 -11.30 27.97 11.25
C PRO A 1 -11.26 27.01 10.04
N PRO A 2 -11.83 25.79 10.14
CA PRO A 2 -11.99 24.95 8.96
C PRO A 2 -12.90 25.65 7.93
N PRO A 3 -12.78 25.36 6.62
CA PRO A 3 -13.67 25.92 5.62
C PRO A 3 -15.13 25.58 5.93
N ALA A 4 -16.06 26.50 5.67
CA ALA A 4 -17.48 26.31 5.99
C ALA A 4 -18.10 25.04 5.37
N GLU A 5 -17.56 24.65 4.21
CA GLU A 5 -17.83 23.41 3.47
C GLU A 5 -17.65 22.14 4.32
N TRP A 6 -16.64 22.10 5.19
CA TRP A 6 -16.36 20.97 6.09
C TRP A 6 -17.31 20.90 7.29
N ALA A 7 -18.02 21.99 7.60
CA ALA A 7 -19.07 22.01 8.60
C ALA A 7 -20.40 21.50 8.02
N ALA A 8 -20.71 21.86 6.77
CA ALA A 8 -21.88 21.36 6.05
C ALA A 8 -21.87 19.83 5.96
N MET A 9 -20.75 19.24 5.50
CA MET A 9 -20.58 17.78 5.36
C MET A 9 -20.77 16.94 6.65
N ARG A 10 -20.77 17.54 7.84
CA ARG A 10 -21.05 16.82 9.11
C ARG A 10 -22.49 16.94 9.59
N SER A 11 -23.32 17.72 8.91
CA SER A 11 -24.62 18.19 9.43
C SER A 11 -25.82 17.76 8.59
N SER A 12 -25.60 17.06 7.48
CA SER A 12 -26.65 16.74 6.51
C SER A 12 -26.67 15.27 6.12
N ASP A 13 -27.79 14.62 6.41
CA ASP A 13 -28.26 13.39 5.72
C ASP A 13 -28.56 13.63 4.22
N ALA A 14 -28.38 14.86 3.74
CA ALA A 14 -28.43 15.22 2.33
C ALA A 14 -27.10 14.85 1.64
N VAL A 15 -27.06 13.63 1.10
CA VAL A 15 -26.30 13.32 -0.12
C VAL A 15 -26.59 14.43 -1.16
N PRO A 16 -25.58 15.12 -1.75
CA PRO A 16 -25.84 16.23 -2.66
C PRO A 16 -26.67 15.75 -3.87
N PRO A 17 -27.56 16.58 -4.44
CA PRO A 17 -28.55 16.12 -5.40
C PRO A 17 -27.96 15.53 -6.69
N GLU A 18 -26.75 15.91 -7.11
CA GLU A 18 -26.07 15.26 -8.23
C GLU A 18 -25.62 13.80 -7.96
N TRP A 19 -25.56 13.39 -6.69
CA TRP A 19 -25.20 12.02 -6.27
C TRP A 19 -26.42 11.11 -6.13
N ALA A 20 -27.59 11.66 -5.79
CA ALA A 20 -28.85 10.91 -5.78
C ALA A 20 -29.22 10.38 -7.18
N ALA A 21 -28.80 11.07 -8.24
CA ALA A 21 -28.94 10.61 -9.63
C ALA A 21 -28.10 9.35 -9.94
N LEU A 22 -27.00 9.11 -9.22
CA LEU A 22 -26.21 7.87 -9.31
C LEU A 22 -26.79 6.71 -8.47
N GLU A 23 -27.90 6.93 -7.76
CA GLU A 23 -28.61 5.88 -7.03
C GLU A 23 -29.82 5.32 -7.81
N SER A 24 -30.35 6.06 -8.81
CA SER A 24 -31.51 5.60 -9.59
C SER A 24 -31.20 4.58 -10.68
N ASP A 25 -29.95 4.47 -11.13
CA ASP A 25 -29.57 3.57 -12.24
C ASP A 25 -29.36 2.10 -11.82
N ALA A 26 -29.57 1.79 -10.53
CA ALA A 26 -29.60 0.42 -10.01
C ALA A 26 -31.02 -0.18 -10.07
N GLU A 27 -31.53 -0.43 -11.29
CA GLU A 27 -32.82 -1.11 -11.50
C GLU A 27 -32.86 -2.48 -10.80
N PRO A 28 -33.83 -2.75 -9.91
CA PRO A 28 -34.09 -4.09 -9.41
C PRO A 28 -34.78 -4.91 -10.51
N GLY A 29 -34.14 -5.98 -10.98
CA GLY A 29 -34.60 -6.80 -12.10
C GLY A 29 -36.08 -7.15 -12.05
N GLY A 30 -36.84 -6.64 -13.03
CA GLY A 30 -38.29 -6.78 -13.11
C GLY A 30 -38.76 -8.24 -13.16
N GLY A 31 -39.68 -8.60 -12.27
CA GLY A 31 -40.19 -9.96 -12.15
C GLY A 31 -41.19 -10.35 -13.25
N ALA A 32 -41.14 -11.61 -13.67
CA ALA A 32 -42.22 -12.22 -14.46
C ALA A 32 -43.47 -12.45 -13.60
N ARG A 33 -44.65 -12.20 -14.18
CA ARG A 33 -45.99 -12.43 -13.58
C ARG A 33 -46.78 -13.49 -14.38
N PRO A 34 -47.94 -13.98 -13.89
CA PRO A 34 -48.31 -15.40 -14.01
C PRO A 34 -49.31 -15.74 -15.12
N GLU A 35 -49.52 -17.04 -15.37
CA GLU A 35 -50.67 -17.60 -16.11
C GLU A 35 -51.39 -18.74 -15.35
N GLU A 36 -52.67 -18.93 -15.70
CA GLU A 36 -53.73 -19.73 -15.05
C GLU A 36 -54.72 -20.22 -16.14
N GLN A 37 -55.49 -21.31 -16.09
CA GLN A 37 -55.83 -22.32 -15.07
C GLN A 37 -55.90 -23.73 -15.71
N ALA A 38 -55.75 -24.81 -14.93
CA ALA A 38 -56.45 -26.07 -15.23
C ALA A 38 -56.60 -27.00 -14.01
N VAL A 39 -57.70 -27.78 -13.98
CA VAL A 39 -58.23 -28.51 -12.81
C VAL A 39 -58.41 -30.01 -13.08
N ILE A 40 -57.81 -30.86 -12.22
CA ILE A 40 -58.30 -32.14 -11.61
C ILE A 40 -59.17 -33.10 -12.49
N PRO A 41 -58.82 -34.40 -12.62
CA PRO A 41 -59.34 -35.38 -11.63
C PRO A 41 -58.45 -36.57 -11.19
N ARG A 42 -58.96 -37.25 -10.16
CA ARG A 42 -58.36 -38.24 -9.26
C ARG A 42 -58.29 -39.69 -9.79
N GLY A 43 -57.34 -40.45 -9.24
CA GLY A 43 -57.37 -41.92 -9.09
C GLY A 43 -55.95 -42.48 -8.88
N GLY A 44 -55.66 -43.49 -8.04
CA GLY A 44 -56.45 -44.17 -7.01
C GLY A 44 -55.72 -45.41 -6.42
N ALA A 45 -55.73 -45.56 -5.09
CA ALA A 45 -55.61 -46.80 -4.29
C ALA A 45 -54.34 -47.73 -4.28
N ARG A 46 -53.93 -48.08 -3.04
CA ARG A 46 -53.25 -49.32 -2.53
C ARG A 46 -51.75 -49.52 -2.88
N ALA A 47 -50.82 -49.72 -1.92
CA ALA A 47 -50.61 -50.81 -0.92
C ALA A 47 -50.09 -52.11 -1.60
N LEU A 48 -49.04 -52.85 -1.15
CA LEU A 48 -48.57 -53.31 0.18
C LEU A 48 -47.08 -53.79 0.14
N GLY A 49 -46.40 -53.90 1.29
CA GLY A 49 -45.23 -54.78 1.52
C GLY A 49 -43.88 -54.32 0.94
N GLY A 50 -42.70 -54.76 1.41
CA GLY A 50 -42.37 -55.77 2.44
C GLY A 50 -40.89 -55.69 2.88
N ARG A 51 -40.50 -56.56 3.82
CA ARG A 51 -39.28 -56.55 4.66
C ARG A 51 -37.91 -56.68 3.93
N ARG A 52 -36.84 -56.27 4.67
CA ARG A 52 -35.38 -56.60 4.55
C ARG A 52 -35.12 -58.15 4.58
N PRO A 53 -33.88 -58.73 4.48
CA PRO A 53 -32.52 -58.14 4.61
C PRO A 53 -31.29 -58.76 3.86
N CYS A 54 -30.10 -58.15 4.07
CA CYS A 54 -28.73 -58.72 4.21
C CYS A 54 -27.97 -59.50 3.09
N GLY A 55 -26.67 -59.18 2.95
CA GLY A 55 -25.60 -60.01 2.33
C GLY A 55 -25.25 -59.65 0.88
N GLY A 56 -23.99 -59.65 0.41
CA GLY A 56 -22.72 -60.01 1.06
C GLY A 56 -21.47 -59.62 0.21
N THR A 57 -20.29 -59.93 0.73
CA THR A 57 -18.92 -59.47 0.35
C THR A 57 -18.24 -60.16 -0.86
N ARG A 58 -17.23 -59.47 -1.45
CA ARG A 58 -16.12 -59.97 -2.33
C ARG A 58 -16.52 -60.46 -3.74
N GLY A 59 -15.72 -60.34 -4.81
CA GLY A 59 -14.43 -59.65 -4.99
C GLY A 59 -13.83 -59.82 -6.41
N ALA A 60 -12.75 -59.08 -6.68
CA ALA A 60 -11.56 -59.45 -7.47
C ALA A 60 -11.58 -59.67 -9.02
N VAL A 61 -10.82 -58.78 -9.72
CA VAL A 61 -9.83 -59.03 -10.81
C VAL A 61 -10.27 -59.61 -12.17
N PHE A 62 -9.97 -58.85 -13.24
CA PHE A 62 -9.29 -59.16 -14.54
C PHE A 62 -9.64 -57.96 -15.49
N ALA A 63 -8.72 -57.14 -16.01
CA ALA A 63 -7.87 -57.35 -17.21
C ALA A 63 -8.68 -57.69 -18.50
N SER A 64 -8.43 -57.17 -19.70
CA SER A 64 -7.52 -56.13 -20.24
C SER A 64 -7.91 -55.84 -21.72
N LEU A 65 -7.48 -54.69 -22.28
CA LEU A 65 -7.24 -54.41 -23.73
C LEU A 65 -8.41 -54.51 -24.75
N GLY A 66 -8.41 -53.58 -25.72
CA GLY A 66 -9.23 -53.72 -26.95
C GLY A 66 -9.46 -52.42 -27.74
N LEU A 67 -8.47 -51.96 -28.53
CA LEU A 67 -8.71 -50.96 -29.58
C LEU A 67 -9.50 -51.59 -30.75
N ALA A 68 -10.42 -50.82 -31.33
CA ALA A 68 -10.67 -50.81 -32.77
C ALA A 68 -11.32 -49.47 -33.17
N ALA A 69 -11.12 -49.02 -34.41
CA ALA A 69 -11.40 -47.66 -34.85
C ALA A 69 -12.33 -47.60 -36.08
N ALA A 70 -12.52 -46.36 -36.55
CA ALA A 70 -12.90 -45.94 -37.91
C ALA A 70 -14.39 -45.69 -38.22
N GLY A 71 -14.62 -44.59 -38.96
CA GLY A 71 -15.94 -44.11 -39.38
C GLY A 71 -15.91 -42.63 -39.76
N ALA A 72 -15.14 -42.26 -40.78
CA ALA A 72 -15.02 -40.88 -41.25
C ALA A 72 -16.15 -40.49 -42.21
N CYS A 73 -16.55 -39.21 -42.20
CA CYS A 73 -17.20 -38.56 -43.34
C CYS A 73 -16.50 -37.23 -43.66
N VAL A 74 -16.31 -36.98 -44.96
CA VAL A 74 -15.58 -35.85 -45.52
C VAL A 74 -16.58 -34.79 -46.01
N GLY A 75 -16.25 -33.51 -45.83
CA GLY A 75 -16.99 -32.38 -46.39
C GLY A 75 -16.12 -31.13 -46.46
N ALA A 76 -15.50 -30.89 -47.62
CA ALA A 76 -14.70 -29.68 -47.88
C ALA A 76 -15.58 -28.55 -48.45
N TRP A 77 -15.09 -27.29 -48.43
CA TRP A 77 -14.98 -26.37 -49.58
C TRP A 77 -14.58 -24.94 -49.15
N GLY A 78 -13.76 -24.24 -49.96
CA GLY A 78 -13.61 -22.75 -50.01
C GLY A 78 -13.02 -22.04 -48.77
N ALA A 79 -11.78 -21.55 -48.65
CA ALA A 79 -10.76 -20.96 -49.55
C ALA A 79 -10.67 -19.40 -49.52
N ARG A 80 -9.45 -18.93 -49.18
CA ARG A 80 -8.81 -17.61 -49.46
C ARG A 80 -9.21 -16.37 -48.62
N GLY A 81 -8.19 -15.77 -48.02
CA GLY A 81 -8.23 -14.47 -47.33
C GLY A 81 -6.89 -14.12 -46.67
N ALA A 82 -5.81 -14.00 -47.46
CA ALA A 82 -4.48 -13.68 -46.94
C ALA A 82 -4.22 -12.16 -46.96
N TRP A 83 -3.84 -11.58 -45.82
CA TRP A 83 -3.31 -10.21 -45.69
C TRP A 83 -2.07 -10.21 -44.76
N PRO A 84 -1.18 -9.21 -44.88
CA PRO A 84 0.25 -9.46 -44.72
C PRO A 84 0.85 -9.04 -43.37
N SER A 85 1.95 -9.70 -43.01
CA SER A 85 2.85 -9.30 -41.93
C SER A 85 3.63 -8.03 -42.31
N SER A 86 3.51 -6.96 -41.52
CA SER A 86 4.39 -5.78 -41.65
C SER A 86 5.68 -5.95 -40.84
N PRO A 87 6.82 -5.37 -41.30
CA PRO A 87 8.14 -5.67 -40.75
C PRO A 87 8.55 -4.79 -39.55
N VAL A 88 9.43 -5.35 -38.73
CA VAL A 88 10.17 -4.63 -37.67
C VAL A 88 11.25 -3.73 -38.30
N PRO A 89 11.33 -2.43 -37.97
CA PRO A 89 12.46 -1.60 -38.38
C PRO A 89 13.71 -1.91 -37.52
N GLY A 90 14.82 -2.20 -38.18
CA GLY A 90 16.08 -2.55 -37.50
C GLY A 90 16.83 -1.33 -36.95
N ALA A 91 17.38 -1.47 -35.75
CA ALA A 91 18.38 -0.53 -35.22
C ALA A 91 19.79 -1.00 -35.62
N ALA A 92 20.53 -0.15 -36.34
CA ALA A 92 21.88 -0.46 -36.80
C ALA A 92 22.92 -0.40 -35.67
N ALA A 93 23.70 -1.48 -35.50
CA ALA A 93 24.80 -1.52 -34.54
C ALA A 93 26.03 -0.76 -35.08
N ALA A 94 26.20 0.50 -34.68
CA ALA A 94 27.40 1.28 -34.97
C ALA A 94 28.54 0.93 -33.99
N ALA A 95 29.50 0.13 -34.45
CA ALA A 95 30.67 -0.26 -33.66
C ALA A 95 31.71 0.87 -33.56
N ALA A 96 31.60 1.75 -32.57
CA ALA A 96 32.61 2.76 -32.26
C ALA A 96 33.80 2.15 -31.49
N ARG A 97 34.94 1.97 -32.18
CA ARG A 97 36.20 1.52 -31.57
C ARG A 97 36.94 2.71 -30.94
N SER A 98 36.91 2.82 -29.61
CA SER A 98 37.74 3.78 -28.88
C SER A 98 39.22 3.37 -28.94
N ARG A 99 40.01 4.06 -29.76
CA ARG A 99 41.48 3.94 -29.77
C ARG A 99 42.06 4.72 -28.59
N ALA A 100 42.95 4.09 -27.82
CA ALA A 100 43.79 4.79 -26.85
C ALA A 100 44.87 5.62 -27.57
N PRO A 101 45.24 6.81 -27.06
CA PRO A 101 46.39 7.57 -27.57
C PRO A 101 47.73 6.98 -27.10
N PRO A 102 48.79 7.05 -27.91
CA PRO A 102 50.13 6.60 -27.51
C PRO A 102 50.83 7.63 -26.62
N SER A 103 51.51 7.14 -25.57
CA SER A 103 52.43 7.92 -24.73
C SER A 103 53.83 7.85 -25.34
N GLU A 104 54.33 8.96 -25.89
CA GLU A 104 55.69 9.05 -26.41
C GLU A 104 56.73 9.10 -25.28
N ARG A 105 57.88 8.45 -25.52
CA ARG A 105 59.10 8.56 -24.70
C ARG A 105 60.20 9.25 -25.50
N ALA A 106 60.76 10.33 -24.96
CA ALA A 106 62.15 10.73 -25.19
C ALA A 106 62.67 11.53 -23.98
N GLY A 107 63.92 11.29 -23.58
CA GLY A 107 64.61 12.01 -22.48
C GLY A 107 65.35 13.28 -22.96
N PRO A 108 66.48 13.73 -22.35
CA PRO A 108 67.41 12.94 -21.53
C PRO A 108 68.07 13.62 -20.29
N ARG A 109 68.75 12.78 -19.49
CA ARG A 109 70.00 13.02 -18.71
C ARG A 109 70.17 14.32 -17.87
N GLY A 110 70.19 14.14 -16.55
CA GLY A 110 70.98 14.94 -15.60
C GLY A 110 71.62 14.01 -14.55
N ARG A 111 72.92 14.17 -14.24
CA ARG A 111 73.70 13.27 -13.38
C ARG A 111 74.47 14.09 -12.34
N ALA A 112 74.16 13.94 -11.05
CA ALA A 112 74.98 14.46 -9.97
C ALA A 112 74.90 13.59 -8.70
N VAL A 113 76.06 13.41 -8.09
CA VAL A 113 76.40 12.50 -7.00
C VAL A 113 75.81 12.96 -5.65
N GLY A 114 75.37 12.02 -4.82
CA GLY A 114 75.03 12.25 -3.41
C GLY A 114 75.09 10.96 -2.60
N SER A 115 76.21 10.71 -1.91
CA SER A 115 76.39 9.51 -1.08
C SER A 115 75.84 9.76 0.33
N GLY A 116 74.99 8.86 0.83
CA GLY A 116 74.34 9.01 2.14
C GLY A 116 73.72 7.71 2.65
N ARG A 117 74.54 6.86 3.30
CA ARG A 117 74.06 5.70 4.07
C ARG A 117 73.38 6.18 5.36
N THR A 118 72.11 5.80 5.59
CA THR A 118 71.61 5.54 6.96
C THR A 118 70.36 4.67 6.98
N ALA A 119 70.30 3.79 7.99
CA ALA A 119 69.11 3.16 8.59
C ALA A 119 68.07 2.47 7.67
N VAL A 120 68.17 1.14 7.61
CA VAL A 120 67.01 0.28 7.32
C VAL A 120 66.09 0.29 8.55
N GLY A 121 64.93 0.90 8.44
CA GLY A 121 63.81 0.75 9.36
C GLY A 121 62.64 0.10 8.61
N ALA A 122 62.22 -1.08 9.03
CA ALA A 122 61.11 -1.78 8.40
C ALA A 122 59.78 -1.24 8.94
N GLU A 123 59.10 -0.39 8.17
CA GLU A 123 57.67 -0.16 8.37
C GLU A 123 56.91 -1.42 7.96
N ALA A 124 56.21 -2.02 8.93
CA ALA A 124 55.35 -3.16 8.68
C ALA A 124 54.04 -2.70 8.04
N ASP A 125 53.70 -3.27 6.88
CA ASP A 125 52.40 -3.12 6.24
C ASP A 125 51.28 -3.41 7.26
N THR A 126 50.56 -2.36 7.67
CA THR A 126 49.35 -2.50 8.46
C THR A 126 48.21 -2.84 7.52
N PRO A 127 47.64 -4.06 7.55
CA PRO A 127 46.62 -4.45 6.59
C PRO A 127 45.38 -3.56 6.71
N ALA A 128 44.82 -3.21 5.54
CA ALA A 128 43.65 -2.34 5.44
C ALA A 128 42.51 -2.85 6.34
N ARG A 129 42.15 -2.03 7.33
CA ARG A 129 41.09 -2.33 8.30
C ARG A 129 39.78 -2.55 7.54
N ALA A 130 39.21 -3.75 7.65
CA ALA A 130 37.98 -4.12 6.97
C ALA A 130 36.87 -3.08 7.24
N PRO A 131 35.97 -2.81 6.26
CA PRO A 131 34.86 -1.88 6.45
C PRO A 131 34.08 -2.28 7.69
N GLY A 132 34.00 -1.35 8.65
CA GLY A 132 33.49 -1.65 9.97
C GLY A 132 32.08 -2.22 9.91
N THR A 133 31.85 -3.32 10.63
CA THR A 133 30.51 -3.81 10.95
C THR A 133 29.72 -2.65 11.53
N HIS A 134 28.77 -2.11 10.76
CA HIS A 134 27.92 -1.02 11.20
C HIS A 134 27.25 -1.43 12.50
N SER A 135 27.53 -0.71 13.59
CA SER A 135 26.84 -0.93 14.86
C SER A 135 25.35 -0.83 14.61
N SER A 136 24.64 -1.95 14.73
CA SER A 136 23.19 -1.96 14.75
C SER A 136 22.76 -1.02 15.87
N MET A 137 22.15 0.11 15.52
CA MET A 137 21.52 0.96 16.53
C MET A 137 20.58 0.07 17.36
N PRO A 138 20.55 0.21 18.69
CA PRO A 138 19.69 -0.60 19.53
C PRO A 138 18.26 -0.51 19.00
N ALA A 139 17.58 -1.66 18.91
CA ALA A 139 16.24 -1.74 18.34
C ALA A 139 15.24 -0.96 19.22
N ALA A 140 15.12 0.34 18.98
CA ALA A 140 14.15 1.18 19.65
C ALA A 140 12.74 0.64 19.36
N GLY A 141 11.96 0.33 20.42
CA GLY A 141 10.67 -0.38 20.32
C GLY A 141 9.55 0.34 19.57
N GLY A 142 9.77 1.58 19.12
CA GLY A 142 8.77 2.54 18.63
C GLY A 142 8.03 2.22 17.32
N LEU A 143 7.88 0.96 16.91
CA LEU A 143 6.82 0.54 15.98
C LEU A 143 6.26 -0.84 16.35
N ALA A 144 7.09 -1.73 16.91
CA ALA A 144 6.67 -3.07 17.34
C ALA A 144 5.59 -3.02 18.45
N ASP A 145 5.61 -1.98 19.29
CA ASP A 145 4.68 -1.85 20.41
C ASP A 145 3.32 -1.25 20.02
N GLY A 146 3.22 -0.52 18.89
CA GLY A 146 1.96 0.04 18.39
C GLY A 146 1.79 -0.22 16.89
N PHE A 147 1.24 -1.39 16.63
CA PHE A 147 1.02 -1.96 15.31
C PHE A 147 -0.22 -1.38 14.60
N CYS A 148 -1.12 -0.75 15.34
CA CYS A 148 -2.37 -0.21 14.82
C CYS A 148 -2.39 1.32 14.90
N GLY A 149 -3.01 1.93 13.91
CA GLY A 149 -3.31 3.35 13.94
C GLY A 149 -4.56 3.72 13.16
N ILE A 150 -4.81 5.02 13.12
CA ILE A 150 -5.88 5.66 12.35
C ILE A 150 -5.30 6.85 11.58
N SER A 151 -5.83 7.07 10.38
CA SER A 151 -5.62 8.28 9.59
C SER A 151 -6.86 9.14 9.71
N ALA A 152 -6.70 10.37 10.19
CA ALA A 152 -7.80 11.28 10.45
C ALA A 152 -7.72 12.55 9.60
N ASN A 153 -8.87 13.22 9.46
CA ASN A 153 -8.91 14.60 8.98
C ASN A 153 -8.10 15.54 9.91
N PRO A 154 -7.68 16.72 9.42
CA PRO A 154 -7.03 17.74 10.24
C PRO A 154 -7.81 18.06 11.53
N SER A 155 -7.08 18.22 12.63
CA SER A 155 -7.58 18.44 14.00
C SER A 155 -8.51 17.37 14.57
N LEU A 156 -8.68 16.21 13.93
CA LEU A 156 -9.53 15.12 14.45
C LEU A 156 -8.76 14.08 15.26
N CYS A 157 -7.43 14.06 15.28
CA CYS A 157 -6.70 13.02 16.01
C CYS A 157 -7.01 13.02 17.51
N GLY A 158 -7.06 14.20 18.14
CA GLY A 158 -7.42 14.32 19.56
C GLY A 158 -8.85 13.81 19.85
N LYS A 159 -9.82 14.15 19.01
CA LYS A 159 -11.22 13.68 19.15
C LYS A 159 -11.31 12.16 18.99
N ASN A 160 -10.71 11.64 17.92
CA ASN A 160 -10.77 10.22 17.59
C ASN A 160 -10.08 9.34 18.65
N LEU A 161 -8.91 9.75 19.16
CA LEU A 161 -8.24 9.03 20.24
C LEU A 161 -9.01 9.12 21.56
N ALA A 162 -9.62 10.27 21.89
CA ALA A 162 -10.48 10.40 23.06
C ALA A 162 -11.73 9.50 22.97
N TYR A 163 -12.32 9.39 21.78
CA TYR A 163 -13.44 8.49 21.51
C TYR A 163 -13.04 7.00 21.63
N LEU A 164 -11.92 6.59 21.03
CA LEU A 164 -11.41 5.21 21.22
C LEU A 164 -11.10 4.94 22.71
N SER A 165 -10.58 5.93 23.43
CA SER A 165 -10.28 5.80 24.87
C SER A 165 -11.54 5.69 25.73
N SER A 166 -12.68 6.25 25.32
CA SER A 166 -13.95 6.07 26.04
C SER A 166 -14.58 4.70 25.82
N LEU A 167 -14.27 4.04 24.70
CA LEU A 167 -14.63 2.65 24.43
C LEU A 167 -13.71 1.65 25.15
N SER A 168 -12.40 1.87 25.12
CA SER A 168 -11.40 1.05 25.81
C SER A 168 -10.10 1.83 26.03
N PRO A 169 -9.80 2.31 27.25
CA PRO A 169 -8.56 3.02 27.54
C PRO A 169 -7.30 2.19 27.23
N GLU A 170 -7.31 0.90 27.62
CA GLU A 170 -6.19 -0.02 27.39
C GLU A 170 -5.98 -0.32 25.89
N GLY A 171 -7.06 -0.52 25.13
CA GLY A 171 -6.97 -0.73 23.69
C GLY A 171 -6.47 0.51 22.96
N ALA A 172 -7.04 1.67 23.29
CA ALA A 172 -6.71 2.95 22.67
C ALA A 172 -5.27 3.42 22.94
N ALA A 173 -4.69 3.06 24.08
CA ALA A 173 -3.29 3.37 24.40
C ALA A 173 -2.26 2.79 23.41
N SER A 174 -2.67 1.81 22.59
CA SER A 174 -1.85 1.20 21.52
C SER A 174 -2.17 1.69 20.11
N ILE A 175 -3.14 2.62 19.96
CA ILE A 175 -3.58 3.18 18.68
C ILE A 175 -2.90 4.54 18.45
N PHE A 176 -2.14 4.66 17.36
CA PHE A 176 -1.61 5.96 16.94
C PHE A 176 -2.55 6.67 15.98
N CYS A 177 -2.56 7.99 15.99
CA CYS A 177 -3.28 8.78 15.01
C CYS A 177 -2.32 9.66 14.23
N LYS A 178 -2.52 9.72 12.91
CA LYS A 178 -1.87 10.70 12.02
C LYS A 178 -2.93 11.54 11.32
N GLU A 179 -2.64 12.82 11.09
CA GLU A 179 -3.51 13.67 10.29
C GLU A 179 -3.06 13.67 8.82
N LEU A 180 -4.01 13.81 7.88
CA LEU A 180 -3.71 13.75 6.45
C LEU A 180 -3.12 15.05 5.89
N SER A 181 -3.38 16.19 6.55
CA SER A 181 -2.93 17.54 6.18
C SER A 181 -3.12 18.51 7.37
N GLY A 182 -2.86 19.80 7.17
CA GLY A 182 -3.18 20.85 8.14
C GLY A 182 -2.01 21.20 9.05
N GLU A 183 -2.26 21.58 10.30
CA GLU A 183 -1.21 22.09 11.21
C GLU A 183 -0.33 20.99 11.84
N ASP A 184 -0.61 19.71 11.60
CA ASP A 184 0.17 18.58 12.14
C ASP A 184 1.63 18.62 11.67
N PRO A 185 2.62 18.83 12.57
CA PRO A 185 4.04 18.85 12.22
C PRO A 185 4.59 17.45 11.91
N CYS A 186 3.85 16.38 12.20
CA CYS A 186 4.20 15.00 11.87
C CYS A 186 3.73 14.56 10.47
N SER A 187 3.09 15.42 9.68
CA SER A 187 2.55 15.05 8.37
C SER A 187 2.87 16.11 7.33
N LEU A 188 3.65 15.78 6.29
CA LEU A 188 3.83 16.64 5.12
C LEU A 188 2.78 16.26 4.08
N SER A 189 1.97 17.21 3.63
CA SER A 189 0.88 16.98 2.70
C SER A 189 1.05 17.79 1.41
N MET A 190 0.52 17.25 0.30
CA MET A 190 0.41 18.00 -0.96
C MET A 190 -0.57 19.17 -0.84
N LEU A 191 -1.51 19.07 0.11
CA LEU A 191 -2.58 20.03 0.38
C LEU A 191 -2.16 21.18 1.32
N ASP A 192 -0.95 21.14 1.87
CA ASP A 192 -0.42 22.22 2.71
C ASP A 192 0.21 23.31 1.84
N GLU A 193 0.23 24.57 2.31
CA GLU A 193 1.12 25.59 1.75
C GLU A 193 2.57 25.07 1.73
N ASP A 194 3.33 25.41 0.68
CA ASP A 194 4.69 24.95 0.41
C ASP A 194 4.91 23.42 0.48
N PHE A 195 3.85 22.61 0.35
CA PHE A 195 3.82 21.15 0.52
C PHE A 195 4.26 20.71 1.92
N GLY A 196 4.03 21.56 2.93
CA GLY A 196 4.41 21.33 4.31
C GLY A 196 5.90 21.54 4.58
N LEU A 197 6.67 22.08 3.63
CA LEU A 197 8.08 22.41 3.83
C LEU A 197 8.31 23.43 4.97
N GLY A 198 7.29 24.19 5.35
CA GLY A 198 7.24 25.09 6.50
C GLY A 198 7.14 24.41 7.88
N LYS A 199 6.85 23.11 7.94
CA LYS A 199 6.62 22.39 9.20
C LYS A 199 7.92 22.04 9.92
N ASP A 200 8.09 22.51 11.16
CA ASP A 200 9.24 22.21 12.01
C ASP A 200 9.15 20.77 12.58
N PRO A 201 10.08 19.85 12.23
CA PRO A 201 10.03 18.46 12.65
C PRO A 201 10.31 18.26 14.15
N SER A 202 10.90 19.25 14.85
CA SER A 202 11.07 19.17 16.31
C SER A 202 9.75 19.31 17.07
N ARG A 203 8.68 19.79 16.42
CA ARG A 203 7.33 19.79 16.96
C ARG A 203 6.61 18.44 16.80
N CYS A 204 7.15 17.50 16.04
CA CYS A 204 6.62 16.14 15.96
C CYS A 204 7.01 15.33 17.22
N ASN A 205 6.23 15.53 18.29
CA ASN A 205 6.47 14.98 19.63
C ASN A 205 5.45 13.91 20.05
N THR A 206 4.71 13.35 19.08
CA THR A 206 3.89 12.15 19.30
C THR A 206 4.77 10.98 19.74
N SER A 207 4.19 10.02 20.47
CA SER A 207 4.90 8.81 20.90
C SER A 207 4.22 7.58 20.29
N PRO A 208 4.88 6.84 19.39
CA PRO A 208 6.18 7.11 18.77
C PRO A 208 6.07 8.25 17.76
N GLY A 209 7.14 9.03 17.62
CA GLY A 209 7.18 10.10 16.65
C GLY A 209 7.41 9.54 15.26
N VAL A 210 6.50 9.83 14.32
CA VAL A 210 6.63 9.44 12.92
C VAL A 210 6.25 10.64 12.05
N ILE A 211 7.21 11.11 11.25
CA ILE A 211 6.97 12.10 10.20
C ILE A 211 6.54 11.33 8.94
N PHE A 212 5.28 11.50 8.56
CA PHE A 212 4.72 10.99 7.31
C PHE A 212 5.01 11.96 6.18
N LEU A 213 5.59 11.47 5.08
CA LEU A 213 5.74 12.26 3.86
C LEU A 213 4.46 12.26 3.01
N TRP A 214 4.49 12.99 1.90
CA TRP A 214 3.34 13.28 1.03
C TRP A 214 2.47 12.08 0.70
N ASP A 215 1.16 12.33 0.68
CA ASP A 215 0.21 11.38 0.13
C ASP A 215 0.21 11.44 -1.39
N HIS A 216 0.26 10.28 -2.03
CA HIS A 216 0.10 10.08 -3.48
C HIS A 216 0.74 11.12 -4.41
N PRO A 217 2.06 11.32 -4.34
CA PRO A 217 2.73 12.33 -5.18
C PRO A 217 2.47 12.13 -6.68
N GLY A 218 2.17 10.91 -7.17
CA GLY A 218 1.88 10.65 -8.59
C GLY A 218 0.47 10.20 -8.97
N ALA A 219 -0.46 9.97 -8.02
CA ALA A 219 -1.75 9.34 -8.38
C ALA A 219 -2.80 10.33 -8.93
N GLU A 220 -2.62 11.63 -8.70
CA GLU A 220 -3.54 12.69 -9.17
C GLU A 220 -3.42 12.95 -10.69
N ALA A 221 -2.35 12.48 -11.33
CA ALA A 221 -2.15 12.65 -12.77
C ALA A 221 -3.01 11.72 -13.64
N ASP A 222 -3.26 10.47 -13.18
CA ASP A 222 -3.87 9.42 -14.02
C ASP A 222 -5.31 9.02 -13.62
N GLU A 223 -5.64 8.92 -12.31
CA GLU A 223 -6.88 8.22 -11.90
C GLU A 223 -8.18 9.04 -11.97
N THR A 224 -8.13 10.36 -12.18
CA THR A 224 -9.32 11.25 -12.15
C THR A 224 -9.72 11.82 -13.51
N GLY A 225 -8.93 11.60 -14.57
CA GLY A 225 -9.32 11.84 -15.97
C GLY A 225 -9.79 13.26 -16.36
N GLY A 226 -9.65 14.25 -15.48
CA GLY A 226 -10.19 15.60 -15.69
C GLY A 226 -10.03 16.58 -14.52
N HIS A 227 -10.06 16.12 -13.26
CA HIS A 227 -9.99 17.03 -12.10
C HIS A 227 -8.58 17.52 -11.71
N ALA A 228 -7.52 17.11 -12.43
CA ALA A 228 -6.18 17.68 -12.27
C ALA A 228 -6.13 19.20 -12.53
N GLY A 229 -7.14 19.77 -13.22
CA GLY A 229 -7.28 21.22 -13.41
C GLY A 229 -7.95 21.98 -12.26
N GLU A 230 -8.57 21.31 -11.28
CA GLU A 230 -9.42 21.97 -10.27
C GLU A 230 -8.68 22.22 -8.94
N PHE A 231 -7.68 21.40 -8.62
CA PHE A 231 -6.77 21.62 -7.48
C PHE A 231 -5.41 22.23 -7.86
N GLY A 232 -5.21 22.59 -9.14
CA GLY A 232 -4.14 23.47 -9.59
C GLY A 232 -2.75 22.84 -9.68
N ASP A 233 -2.31 22.57 -10.92
CA ASP A 233 -0.95 22.16 -11.31
C ASP A 233 -0.42 20.91 -10.59
N SER A 234 -0.48 19.76 -11.27
CA SER A 234 0.30 18.57 -10.86
C SER A 234 1.78 18.95 -10.78
N GLN A 235 2.31 19.00 -9.54
CA GLN A 235 3.63 19.57 -9.25
C GLN A 235 4.81 18.72 -9.75
N CYS A 236 4.53 17.66 -10.50
CA CYS A 236 5.44 16.68 -11.07
C CYS A 236 4.77 16.00 -12.28
N GLY A 237 5.57 15.49 -13.20
CA GLY A 237 5.08 14.89 -14.45
C GLY A 237 4.51 15.90 -15.47
N THR A 238 4.63 17.21 -15.21
CA THR A 238 4.20 18.29 -16.12
C THR A 238 5.28 18.67 -17.12
N ALA A 239 4.94 19.53 -18.09
CA ALA A 239 5.94 20.12 -18.98
C ALA A 239 6.91 21.04 -18.21
N GLU A 240 6.40 21.71 -17.18
CA GLU A 240 7.10 22.62 -16.27
C GLU A 240 7.98 21.86 -15.27
N ASN A 241 7.52 20.70 -14.78
CA ASN A 241 8.33 19.77 -14.01
C ASN A 241 8.36 18.36 -14.63
N PRO A 242 9.25 18.11 -15.61
CA PRO A 242 9.35 16.82 -16.30
C PRO A 242 9.97 15.70 -15.44
N LEU A 243 10.28 15.96 -14.18
CA LEU A 243 10.64 14.91 -13.22
C LEU A 243 9.38 14.12 -12.85
N GLY A 244 9.48 12.79 -12.94
CA GLY A 244 8.48 11.90 -12.33
C GLY A 244 8.29 12.22 -10.85
N CYS A 245 7.09 11.96 -10.34
CA CYS A 245 6.66 12.39 -9.01
C CYS A 245 7.50 11.81 -7.86
N GLU A 246 8.15 10.67 -8.10
CA GLU A 246 9.10 10.03 -7.20
C GLU A 246 10.41 10.82 -7.14
N ALA A 247 10.88 11.33 -8.28
CA ALA A 247 12.07 12.17 -8.37
C ALA A 247 11.84 13.58 -7.82
N TRP A 248 10.63 14.14 -8.03
CA TRP A 248 10.19 15.35 -7.31
C TRP A 248 10.20 15.11 -5.80
N ALA A 249 9.54 14.06 -5.29
CA ALA A 249 9.46 13.80 -3.85
C ALA A 249 10.85 13.57 -3.23
N ALA A 250 11.75 12.91 -3.95
CA ALA A 250 13.15 12.72 -3.56
C ALA A 250 13.96 14.03 -3.51
N ALA A 251 13.69 14.99 -4.41
CA ALA A 251 14.30 16.32 -4.37
C ALA A 251 13.71 17.19 -3.25
N THR A 252 12.39 17.19 -3.12
CA THR A 252 11.63 17.95 -2.11
C THR A 252 11.97 17.48 -0.69
N TRP A 253 12.11 16.17 -0.45
CA TRP A 253 12.58 15.64 0.83
C TRP A 253 14.00 16.11 1.18
N ARG A 254 14.93 16.13 0.23
CA ARG A 254 16.29 16.66 0.48
C ARG A 254 16.25 18.14 0.86
N ARG A 255 15.44 18.95 0.16
CA ARG A 255 15.23 20.37 0.51
C ARG A 255 14.66 20.55 1.92
N TYR A 256 13.69 19.72 2.33
CA TYR A 256 13.14 19.72 3.68
C TYR A 256 14.21 19.43 4.74
N VAL A 257 14.97 18.35 4.55
CA VAL A 257 16.05 17.93 5.46
C VAL A 257 17.13 19.00 5.55
N ASP A 258 17.50 19.64 4.45
CA ASP A 258 18.55 20.66 4.45
C ASP A 258 18.09 21.95 5.16
N LYS A 259 16.82 22.32 5.03
CA LYS A 259 16.19 23.43 5.79
C LYS A 259 16.12 23.15 7.29
N TRP A 260 15.74 21.92 7.67
CA TRP A 260 15.42 21.55 9.06
C TRP A 260 16.47 20.64 9.72
N LEU A 261 17.69 20.58 9.20
CA LEU A 261 18.70 19.59 9.64
C LEU A 261 18.96 19.57 11.16
N PRO A 262 19.09 20.71 11.87
CA PRO A 262 19.26 20.71 13.32
C PRO A 262 18.06 20.10 14.06
N GLN A 263 16.84 20.51 13.68
CA GLN A 263 15.58 20.08 14.28
C GLN A 263 15.32 18.59 14.02
N LEU A 264 15.52 18.14 12.78
CA LEU A 264 15.35 16.73 12.42
C LEU A 264 16.42 15.84 13.09
N THR A 265 17.64 16.35 13.29
CA THR A 265 18.68 15.65 14.07
C THR A 265 18.26 15.50 15.54
N LEU A 266 17.63 16.51 16.14
CA LEU A 266 17.09 16.42 17.50
C LEU A 266 15.89 15.46 17.58
N ALA A 267 14.96 15.56 16.62
CA ALA A 267 13.80 14.67 16.50
C ALA A 267 14.25 13.19 16.41
N ARG A 268 15.21 12.88 15.52
CA ARG A 268 15.77 11.51 15.41
C ARG A 268 16.47 11.04 16.69
N LYS A 269 17.13 11.93 17.44
CA LYS A 269 17.76 11.59 18.73
C LYS A 269 16.74 11.18 19.81
N ILE A 270 15.52 11.73 19.77
CA ILE A 270 14.41 11.31 20.66
C ILE A 270 13.57 10.16 20.07
N GLY A 271 14.00 9.58 18.95
CA GLY A 271 13.39 8.39 18.34
C GLY A 271 12.39 8.65 17.21
N VAL A 272 12.21 9.91 16.76
CA VAL A 272 11.34 10.23 15.62
C VAL A 272 11.87 9.56 14.35
N ARG A 273 10.96 8.91 13.61
CA ARG A 273 11.22 8.22 12.33
C ARG A 273 10.59 8.98 11.17
N VAL A 274 11.09 8.77 9.97
CA VAL A 274 10.52 9.33 8.74
C VAL A 274 10.05 8.22 7.81
N THR A 275 8.83 8.35 7.26
CA THR A 275 8.33 7.43 6.23
C THR A 275 8.83 7.80 4.83
N SER A 276 8.71 6.90 3.87
CA SER A 276 8.69 7.28 2.44
C SER A 276 7.44 8.12 2.12
N PRO A 277 7.36 8.74 0.93
CA PRO A 277 6.07 9.13 0.36
C PRO A 277 5.12 7.93 0.32
N ARG A 278 3.82 8.19 0.47
CA ARG A 278 2.78 7.16 0.50
C ARG A 278 2.34 6.82 -0.93
N PHE A 279 3.05 5.90 -1.56
CA PHE A 279 2.73 5.41 -2.91
C PHE A 279 1.44 4.54 -2.90
N GLN A 280 0.74 4.42 -4.04
CA GLN A 280 -0.40 3.50 -4.23
C GLN A 280 -0.50 2.96 -5.66
N GLY A 281 -1.51 2.12 -5.91
CA GLY A 281 -1.81 1.54 -7.20
C GLY A 281 -1.10 0.21 -7.40
N GLU A 282 -1.07 -0.28 -8.64
CA GLU A 282 -0.36 -1.52 -8.99
C GLU A 282 1.16 -1.30 -9.07
N SER A 283 1.62 -0.07 -9.36
CA SER A 283 3.04 0.26 -9.59
C SER A 283 3.82 0.70 -8.34
N VAL A 284 3.35 0.34 -7.13
CA VAL A 284 3.98 0.76 -5.86
C VAL A 284 5.47 0.38 -5.81
N LEU A 285 5.83 -0.80 -6.31
CA LEU A 285 7.21 -1.26 -6.30
C LEU A 285 8.11 -0.47 -7.25
N GLU A 286 7.64 -0.12 -8.46
CA GLU A 286 8.37 0.79 -9.35
C GLU A 286 8.49 2.21 -8.77
N GLN A 287 7.43 2.73 -8.15
CA GLN A 287 7.45 4.05 -7.50
C GLN A 287 8.53 4.14 -6.41
N PHE A 288 8.61 3.12 -5.54
CA PHE A 288 9.70 3.01 -4.56
C PHE A 288 11.09 2.93 -5.21
N ALA A 289 11.23 2.15 -6.28
CA ALA A 289 12.50 2.01 -6.99
C ALA A 289 12.95 3.35 -7.62
N ALA A 290 12.04 4.09 -8.26
CA ALA A 290 12.30 5.39 -8.85
C ALA A 290 12.67 6.45 -7.78
N PHE A 291 11.96 6.47 -6.64
CA PHE A 291 12.28 7.37 -5.52
C PHE A 291 13.69 7.14 -4.98
N PHE A 292 14.07 5.90 -4.70
CA PHE A 292 15.41 5.59 -4.20
C PHE A 292 16.51 5.65 -5.29
N ALA A 293 16.16 5.56 -6.58
CA ALA A 293 17.08 5.88 -7.66
C ALA A 293 17.37 7.40 -7.73
N ALA A 294 16.35 8.24 -7.53
CA ALA A 294 16.49 9.69 -7.47
C ALA A 294 17.14 10.20 -6.17
N CYS A 295 17.06 9.45 -5.07
CA CYS A 295 17.81 9.68 -3.84
C CYS A 295 18.43 8.38 -3.27
N PRO A 296 19.60 7.94 -3.78
CA PRO A 296 20.29 6.76 -3.25
C PRO A 296 20.68 6.91 -1.77
N GLU A 297 20.92 8.15 -1.35
CA GLU A 297 21.23 8.53 0.03
C GLU A 297 20.04 8.31 0.98
N CYS A 298 18.80 8.33 0.47
CA CYS A 298 17.59 8.09 1.25
C CYS A 298 17.44 6.62 1.66
N SER A 299 18.16 5.70 1.00
CA SER A 299 18.22 4.28 1.37
C SER A 299 19.45 3.92 2.22
N ARG A 300 20.40 4.83 2.40
CA ARG A 300 21.68 4.58 3.10
C ARG A 300 21.56 4.90 4.58
N SER A 301 21.65 3.88 5.44
CA SER A 301 21.68 4.07 6.90
C SER A 301 22.80 5.05 7.31
N GLY A 302 22.49 5.94 8.26
CA GLY A 302 23.39 7.02 8.69
C GLY A 302 23.38 8.28 7.81
N SER A 303 22.69 8.27 6.66
CA SER A 303 22.43 9.47 5.86
C SER A 303 21.46 10.43 6.60
N ARG A 304 21.68 11.74 6.48
CA ARG A 304 20.69 12.74 6.96
C ARG A 304 19.33 12.64 6.25
N TYR A 305 19.33 12.15 5.01
CA TYR A 305 18.15 11.95 4.18
C TYR A 305 17.49 10.58 4.36
N TYR A 306 18.00 9.73 5.27
CA TYR A 306 17.55 8.34 5.40
C TYR A 306 16.05 8.21 5.66
N ILE A 307 15.38 7.28 4.98
CA ILE A 307 13.98 6.94 5.22
C ILE A 307 13.92 5.72 6.14
N ASP A 308 13.26 5.83 7.28
CA ASP A 308 13.23 4.81 8.33
C ASP A 308 12.12 3.77 8.12
N ILE A 309 10.99 4.16 7.51
CA ILE A 309 9.80 3.33 7.30
C ILE A 309 9.36 3.43 5.84
N LEU A 310 8.99 2.33 5.21
CA LEU A 310 8.38 2.31 3.88
C LEU A 310 6.86 2.38 4.05
N ALA A 311 6.28 3.53 3.76
CA ALA A 311 4.84 3.75 3.82
C ALA A 311 4.21 3.66 2.42
N PHE A 312 3.08 2.97 2.32
CA PHE A 312 2.24 2.94 1.12
C PHE A 312 0.78 2.92 1.54
N ASN A 313 -0.13 3.32 0.65
CA ASN A 313 -1.56 3.11 0.85
C ASN A 313 -2.05 1.98 -0.04
N ALA A 314 -3.04 1.25 0.45
CA ALA A 314 -3.76 0.30 -0.35
C ALA A 314 -5.12 0.02 0.28
N TRP A 315 -6.08 -0.22 -0.59
CA TRP A 315 -7.46 -0.46 -0.22
C TRP A 315 -7.82 -1.90 -0.55
N VAL A 316 -8.76 -2.47 0.21
CA VAL A 316 -9.52 -3.62 -0.29
C VAL A 316 -10.67 -3.10 -1.13
N VAL A 317 -10.97 -3.79 -2.24
CA VAL A 317 -12.17 -3.52 -3.01
C VAL A 317 -13.36 -4.00 -2.19
N SER A 318 -14.30 -3.11 -1.88
CA SER A 318 -15.50 -3.44 -1.12
C SER A 318 -16.42 -4.35 -1.92
N PRO A 319 -16.63 -5.61 -1.53
CA PRO A 319 -17.52 -6.48 -2.27
C PRO A 319 -18.88 -6.49 -1.59
N ARG A 320 -19.90 -5.90 -2.22
CA ARG A 320 -21.27 -6.32 -1.89
C ARG A 320 -21.50 -7.82 -2.23
N HIS A 321 -20.71 -8.39 -3.17
CA HIS A 321 -20.89 -9.78 -3.63
C HIS A 321 -19.62 -10.64 -3.92
N ASP A 322 -18.40 -10.09 -3.93
CA ASP A 322 -17.17 -10.83 -4.30
C ASP A 322 -16.13 -10.98 -3.17
N ASN A 323 -16.21 -12.07 -2.41
CA ASN A 323 -15.23 -12.41 -1.38
C ASN A 323 -13.80 -12.62 -1.93
N GLU A 324 -13.66 -13.02 -3.19
CA GLU A 324 -12.38 -13.31 -3.82
C GLU A 324 -11.61 -12.00 -4.10
N ALA A 325 -12.31 -10.93 -4.48
CA ALA A 325 -11.72 -9.60 -4.67
C ALA A 325 -11.07 -9.02 -3.40
N MET A 326 -11.70 -9.19 -2.22
CA MET A 326 -11.09 -8.78 -0.95
C MET A 326 -9.86 -9.65 -0.63
N ALA A 327 -9.96 -10.97 -0.77
CA ALA A 327 -8.86 -11.90 -0.50
C ALA A 327 -7.64 -11.63 -1.42
N ALA A 328 -7.89 -11.39 -2.71
CA ALA A 328 -6.87 -11.00 -3.68
C ALA A 328 -6.21 -9.66 -3.34
N SER A 329 -7.01 -8.65 -2.96
CA SER A 329 -6.50 -7.34 -2.52
C SER A 329 -5.59 -7.47 -1.29
N VAL A 330 -5.99 -8.25 -0.28
CA VAL A 330 -5.17 -8.54 0.91
C VAL A 330 -3.90 -9.31 0.54
N ALA A 331 -3.99 -10.29 -0.36
CA ALA A 331 -2.83 -11.05 -0.82
C ALA A 331 -1.81 -10.15 -1.54
N ARG A 332 -2.26 -9.23 -2.40
CA ARG A 332 -1.43 -8.21 -3.05
C ARG A 332 -0.76 -7.30 -2.02
N ILE A 333 -1.50 -6.74 -1.07
CA ILE A 333 -0.97 -5.88 0.02
C ILE A 333 0.15 -6.59 0.78
N ARG A 334 -0.09 -7.83 1.22
CA ARG A 334 0.92 -8.65 1.92
C ARG A 334 2.12 -8.98 1.02
N SER A 335 1.92 -9.13 -0.30
CA SER A 335 3.01 -9.37 -1.25
C SER A 335 3.91 -8.14 -1.40
N VAL A 336 3.32 -6.97 -1.63
CA VAL A 336 4.04 -5.68 -1.68
C VAL A 336 4.82 -5.46 -0.39
N ALA A 337 4.21 -5.68 0.79
CA ALA A 337 4.90 -5.51 2.07
C ALA A 337 6.11 -6.45 2.25
N ARG A 338 5.99 -7.73 1.88
CA ARG A 338 7.13 -8.67 1.90
C ARG A 338 8.23 -8.26 0.92
N GLU A 339 7.85 -7.83 -0.28
CA GLU A 339 8.79 -7.48 -1.33
C GLU A 339 9.54 -6.18 -1.02
N LEU A 340 8.87 -5.18 -0.45
CA LEU A 340 9.52 -3.98 0.10
C LEU A 340 10.52 -4.35 1.20
N LYS A 341 10.16 -5.22 2.16
CA LYS A 341 11.11 -5.73 3.16
C LYS A 341 12.30 -6.44 2.51
N ARG A 342 12.07 -7.26 1.48
CA ARG A 342 13.13 -8.01 0.78
C ARG A 342 14.10 -7.07 0.05
N LEU A 343 13.58 -6.09 -0.70
CA LEU A 343 14.35 -5.16 -1.51
C LEU A 343 15.16 -4.15 -0.67
N TYR A 344 14.62 -3.73 0.48
CA TYR A 344 15.19 -2.64 1.29
C TYR A 344 15.74 -3.08 2.65
N GLY A 345 16.24 -4.32 2.73
CA GLY A 345 17.05 -4.80 3.86
C GLY A 345 16.28 -5.01 5.17
N GLY A 346 15.02 -5.43 5.08
CA GLY A 346 14.15 -5.68 6.25
C GLY A 346 13.59 -4.42 6.90
N ARG A 347 13.67 -3.25 6.22
CA ARG A 347 13.15 -1.98 6.73
C ARG A 347 11.65 -2.10 7.09
N PRO A 348 11.18 -1.49 8.20
CA PRO A 348 9.78 -1.50 8.56
C PRO A 348 8.87 -1.00 7.43
N VAL A 349 7.71 -1.64 7.27
CA VAL A 349 6.69 -1.32 6.28
C VAL A 349 5.38 -0.96 6.97
N ALA A 350 4.82 0.20 6.65
CA ALA A 350 3.55 0.68 7.16
C ALA A 350 2.51 0.79 6.03
N LEU A 351 1.31 0.24 6.27
CA LEU A 351 0.15 0.51 5.44
C LEU A 351 -0.52 1.78 5.96
N ALA A 352 -0.19 2.92 5.34
CA ALA A 352 -0.43 4.25 5.88
C ALA A 352 -1.85 4.78 5.67
N ASN A 353 -2.60 4.30 4.70
CA ASN A 353 -4.06 4.41 4.66
C ASN A 353 -4.63 3.05 4.21
N PHE A 354 -5.63 2.58 4.95
CA PHE A 354 -6.37 1.34 4.68
C PHE A 354 -7.85 1.51 4.93
N GLY A 355 -8.66 0.91 4.06
CA GLY A 355 -10.10 0.77 4.23
C GLY A 355 -10.70 0.00 3.07
N SER A 356 -12.03 -0.05 3.05
CA SER A 356 -12.82 -0.61 1.95
C SER A 356 -13.14 0.49 0.94
N ARG A 357 -12.47 0.50 -0.22
CA ARG A 357 -12.66 1.54 -1.27
C ARG A 357 -14.03 1.37 -1.92
N GLY A 358 -14.77 2.46 -2.05
CA GLY A 358 -16.12 2.45 -2.63
C GLY A 358 -17.21 1.93 -1.69
N ALA A 359 -16.89 1.64 -0.42
CA ALA A 359 -17.90 1.26 0.55
C ALA A 359 -18.84 2.43 0.85
N ARG A 360 -20.15 2.15 0.81
CA ARG A 360 -21.23 3.07 1.15
C ARG A 360 -21.97 2.68 2.44
N ALA A 361 -21.31 1.94 3.34
CA ALA A 361 -21.89 1.49 4.61
C ALA A 361 -20.79 1.10 5.61
N ALA A 362 -21.04 1.36 6.90
CA ALA A 362 -20.14 0.96 7.98
C ALA A 362 -19.96 -0.56 8.09
N SER A 363 -20.95 -1.37 7.69
CA SER A 363 -20.86 -2.83 7.63
C SER A 363 -19.68 -3.32 6.79
N LEU A 364 -19.48 -2.71 5.62
CA LEU A 364 -18.41 -3.03 4.67
C LEU A 364 -17.03 -2.57 5.16
N GLN A 365 -16.96 -1.49 5.94
CA GLN A 365 -15.73 -1.06 6.60
C GLN A 365 -15.36 -1.98 7.77
N ALA A 366 -16.34 -2.34 8.61
CA ALA A 366 -16.16 -3.29 9.69
C ALA A 366 -15.64 -4.64 9.17
N GLU A 367 -16.23 -5.13 8.08
CA GLU A 367 -15.80 -6.35 7.42
C GLU A 367 -14.33 -6.27 6.95
N ALA A 368 -13.92 -5.16 6.32
CA ALA A 368 -12.54 -4.96 5.90
C ALA A 368 -11.55 -4.91 7.07
N ILE A 369 -11.93 -4.30 8.21
CA ILE A 369 -11.11 -4.26 9.43
C ILE A 369 -10.91 -5.68 9.99
N GLU A 370 -11.99 -6.47 10.13
CA GLU A 370 -11.95 -7.80 10.75
C GLU A 370 -11.35 -8.87 9.84
N ARG A 371 -11.83 -8.97 8.59
CA ARG A 371 -11.54 -10.11 7.70
C ARG A 371 -10.23 -9.99 6.94
N SER A 372 -9.69 -8.78 6.81
CA SER A 372 -8.40 -8.60 6.11
C SER A 372 -7.24 -9.26 6.86
N GLY A 373 -7.28 -9.28 8.19
CA GLY A 373 -6.15 -9.70 9.02
C GLY A 373 -4.87 -8.89 8.74
N LEU A 374 -5.01 -7.64 8.27
CA LEU A 374 -3.88 -6.72 8.10
C LEU A 374 -3.53 -6.03 9.43
N PHE A 375 -4.51 -5.85 10.31
CA PHE A 375 -4.36 -5.39 11.70
C PHE A 375 -3.89 -6.49 12.68
N ALA A 376 -3.57 -7.70 12.20
CA ALA A 376 -2.97 -8.75 13.01
C ALA A 376 -1.43 -8.68 12.96
N ARG A 377 -0.78 -8.60 14.13
CA ARG A 377 0.70 -8.67 14.27
C ARG A 377 1.26 -9.97 13.65
N GLY A 378 0.55 -11.08 13.83
CA GLY A 378 0.95 -12.38 13.29
C GLY A 378 0.70 -12.49 11.78
N GLY A 379 1.78 -12.50 10.99
CA GLY A 379 1.74 -12.95 9.59
C GLY A 379 1.28 -11.92 8.53
N SER A 380 0.97 -10.67 8.90
CA SER A 380 0.58 -9.63 7.93
C SER A 380 1.73 -9.11 7.06
N ALA A 381 2.99 -9.36 7.45
CA ALA A 381 4.22 -8.80 6.88
C ALA A 381 4.38 -7.27 7.02
N LEU A 382 3.34 -6.54 7.41
CA LEU A 382 3.40 -5.14 7.84
C LEU A 382 4.01 -5.05 9.26
N ASP A 383 4.48 -3.86 9.62
CA ASP A 383 4.86 -3.51 11.00
C ASP A 383 3.89 -2.49 11.62
N ALA A 384 3.11 -1.79 10.78
CA ALA A 384 1.98 -0.98 11.19
C ALA A 384 0.89 -0.94 10.11
N ALA A 385 -0.37 -0.76 10.51
CA ALA A 385 -1.50 -0.49 9.62
C ALA A 385 -2.38 0.63 10.19
N TYR A 386 -2.81 1.56 9.33
CA TYR A 386 -3.58 2.74 9.71
C TYR A 386 -4.96 2.74 9.02
N TYR A 387 -6.03 2.61 9.82
CA TYR A 387 -7.40 2.66 9.32
C TYR A 387 -7.78 4.09 8.91
N PHE A 388 -8.33 4.26 7.70
CA PHE A 388 -8.71 5.55 7.16
C PHE A 388 -10.07 6.01 7.71
N ALA A 389 -10.03 6.88 8.73
CA ALA A 389 -11.16 7.47 9.42
C ALA A 389 -11.26 8.99 9.12
N ALA A 390 -11.31 9.31 7.83
CA ALA A 390 -11.22 10.64 7.25
C ALA A 390 -12.17 10.77 6.05
N VAL A 391 -12.39 11.98 5.51
CA VAL A 391 -13.20 12.13 4.28
C VAL A 391 -12.43 11.60 3.07
N ASP A 392 -13.08 10.80 2.23
CA ASP A 392 -12.65 10.46 0.86
C ASP A 392 -13.83 10.67 -0.09
N PHE A 393 -13.57 11.22 -1.27
CA PHE A 393 -14.57 11.47 -2.33
C PHE A 393 -15.30 10.20 -2.79
N ARG A 394 -14.74 9.01 -2.54
CA ARG A 394 -15.31 7.72 -2.99
C ARG A 394 -15.70 6.78 -1.86
N THR A 395 -15.57 7.19 -0.59
CA THR A 395 -15.81 6.32 0.56
C THR A 395 -16.56 7.08 1.65
N VAL A 396 -17.72 6.56 2.06
CA VAL A 396 -18.56 7.13 3.13
C VAL A 396 -18.77 6.10 4.24
N HIS A 397 -19.26 6.55 5.40
CA HIS A 397 -19.46 5.72 6.61
C HIS A 397 -18.18 5.01 7.09
N ASN A 398 -17.07 5.74 7.17
CA ASN A 398 -15.77 5.25 7.63
C ASN A 398 -15.24 5.98 8.88
N PHE A 399 -16.05 6.82 9.53
CA PHE A 399 -15.67 7.44 10.81
C PHE A 399 -15.85 6.47 11.98
N LEU A 400 -15.02 6.58 13.02
CA LEU A 400 -15.01 5.64 14.15
C LEU A 400 -16.34 5.62 14.94
N GLU A 401 -17.08 6.71 14.91
CA GLU A 401 -18.39 6.88 15.56
C GLU A 401 -19.56 6.24 14.77
N GLU A 402 -19.35 5.87 13.49
CA GLU A 402 -20.38 5.25 12.64
C GLU A 402 -20.81 3.90 13.20
N VAL A 403 -22.13 3.67 13.23
CA VAL A 403 -22.74 2.43 13.71
C VAL A 403 -22.91 1.46 12.54
N VAL A 404 -22.49 0.22 12.74
CA VAL A 404 -22.75 -0.88 11.80
C VAL A 404 -24.23 -1.25 11.86
N GLU A 405 -24.97 -0.99 10.79
CA GLU A 405 -26.42 -1.23 10.76
C GLU A 405 -26.84 -2.68 10.49
N GLU A 406 -25.95 -3.47 9.87
CA GLU A 406 -26.23 -4.80 9.35
C GLU A 406 -25.06 -5.79 9.55
N GLY A 407 -25.31 -7.08 9.34
CA GLY A 407 -24.29 -8.13 9.45
C GLY A 407 -23.90 -8.51 10.89
N PRO A 408 -22.83 -9.32 11.08
CA PRO A 408 -22.46 -9.89 12.38
C PRO A 408 -22.07 -8.86 13.45
N ARG A 409 -21.69 -7.65 13.04
CA ARG A 409 -21.28 -6.55 13.92
C ARG A 409 -22.38 -5.51 14.17
N ARG A 410 -23.64 -5.81 13.80
CA ARG A 410 -24.78 -4.89 13.94
C ARG A 410 -24.86 -4.27 15.35
N GLY A 411 -24.97 -2.94 15.40
CA GLY A 411 -25.03 -2.15 16.63
C GLY A 411 -23.67 -1.80 17.24
N ALA A 412 -22.57 -2.38 16.75
CA ALA A 412 -21.23 -1.94 17.12
C ALA A 412 -20.80 -0.72 16.29
N THR A 413 -19.88 0.09 16.81
CA THR A 413 -19.27 1.18 16.04
C THR A 413 -17.97 0.75 15.37
N LEU A 414 -17.53 1.47 14.33
CA LEU A 414 -16.25 1.18 13.68
C LEU A 414 -15.04 1.29 14.64
N GLY A 415 -15.11 2.19 15.62
CA GLY A 415 -14.12 2.27 16.70
C GLY A 415 -14.07 1.01 17.58
N GLN A 416 -15.22 0.43 17.91
CA GLN A 416 -15.29 -0.83 18.66
C GLN A 416 -14.71 -2.00 17.84
N VAL A 417 -15.06 -2.08 16.54
CA VAL A 417 -14.54 -3.11 15.63
C VAL A 417 -13.00 -3.01 15.51
N LEU A 418 -12.46 -1.80 15.35
CA LEU A 418 -11.02 -1.59 15.30
C LEU A 418 -10.31 -1.98 16.61
N LEU A 419 -10.87 -1.60 17.76
CA LEU A 419 -10.31 -1.93 19.08
C LEU A 419 -10.33 -3.44 19.35
N ASP A 420 -11.36 -4.17 18.91
CA ASP A 420 -11.41 -5.63 19.06
C ASP A 420 -10.26 -6.32 18.31
N VAL A 421 -9.99 -5.92 17.08
CA VAL A 421 -8.92 -6.52 16.24
C VAL A 421 -7.53 -6.12 16.76
N CYS A 422 -7.33 -4.85 17.10
CA CYS A 422 -6.04 -4.33 17.56
C CYS A 422 -5.72 -4.76 19.00
N GLY A 423 -6.66 -4.62 19.94
CA GLY A 423 -6.49 -5.01 21.35
C GLY A 423 -6.36 -6.52 21.56
N SER A 424 -6.99 -7.34 20.70
CA SER A 424 -6.78 -8.79 20.73
C SER A 424 -5.40 -9.22 20.22
N SER A 425 -4.74 -8.40 19.40
CA SER A 425 -3.36 -8.63 18.96
C SER A 425 -2.34 -8.32 20.06
N ALA A 426 -2.64 -7.34 20.95
CA ALA A 426 -1.80 -7.04 22.11
C ALA A 426 -1.87 -8.17 23.17
N ARG A 427 -3.07 -8.61 23.55
CA ARG A 427 -3.31 -9.61 24.60
C ARG A 427 -2.80 -11.03 24.30
N LYS A 428 -2.37 -11.32 23.07
CA LYS A 428 -1.78 -12.62 22.67
C LYS A 428 -0.25 -12.56 22.52
N ALA A 429 0.37 -11.40 22.73
CA ALA A 429 1.79 -11.17 22.52
C ALA A 429 2.60 -10.98 23.82
N GLY A 430 1.90 -10.84 24.96
CA GLY A 430 2.45 -10.98 26.32
C GLY A 430 1.94 -12.25 26.98
#